data_AF-A0A4Q4VS74-F1
#
_entry.id   AF-A0A4Q4VS74-F1
#
_cell.length_a   1.000
_cell.length_b   1.000
_cell.length_c   1.000
_cell.angle_alpha   90.00
_cell.angle_beta   90.00
_cell.angle_gamma   90.00
#
_symmetry.space_group_name_H-M   'P 1'
#
loop_
_entity.id
_entity.type
_entity.pdbx_description
1 polymer ?
#
loop_
_entity_poly.entity_id
_entity_poly.type
_entity_poly.pdbx_seq_one_letter_code
_entity_poly.pdbx_strand_id
1 'polypeptide(L)'
;MSSFVDIILVTAKNGALLLVTYCLVLWGYRLFLHPLSKYPGPLLAKLSDAYAGYFVLRQKLHLQTSKSHMKYGTVLRHGPDRLIFNTTSALQDIYLNDRVAKSFVYDLTRQANGTVNVFNAIDKDVHRRKRRLVGRAITE
;
A
#
# COMPACT_ATOMS: atom_id res chain seq x y z
N MET A 1 -3.74 29.96 37.02
CA MET A 1 -3.64 29.98 35.53
C MET A 1 -2.33 29.35 35.04
N SER A 2 -1.18 29.57 35.71
CA SER A 2 0.11 28.92 35.40
C SER A 2 0.08 27.39 35.45
N SER A 3 -0.45 26.79 36.54
CA SER A 3 -0.47 25.33 36.70
C SER A 3 -1.22 24.57 35.59
N PHE A 4 -2.25 25.16 34.98
CA PHE A 4 -2.98 24.52 33.88
C PHE A 4 -2.15 24.52 32.58
N VAL A 5 -1.46 25.62 32.30
CA VAL A 5 -0.55 25.74 31.15
C VAL A 5 0.62 24.76 31.29
N ASP A 6 1.17 24.62 32.50
CA ASP A 6 2.28 23.70 32.78
C ASP A 6 1.89 22.24 32.53
N ILE A 7 0.67 21.83 32.93
CA ILE A 7 0.15 20.49 32.67
C ILE A 7 0.01 20.22 31.17
N ILE A 8 -0.49 21.19 30.40
CA ILE A 8 -0.60 21.07 28.93
C ILE A 8 0.79 20.92 28.31
N LEU A 9 1.75 21.75 28.72
CA LEU A 9 3.12 21.71 28.19
C LEU A 9 3.82 20.38 28.50
N VAL A 10 3.70 19.87 29.72
CA VAL A 10 4.27 18.57 30.10
C VAL A 10 3.63 17.43 29.30
N THR A 11 2.31 17.46 29.13
CA THR A 11 1.58 16.44 28.37
C THR A 11 1.97 16.48 26.89
N ALA A 12 2.03 17.68 26.29
CA ALA A 12 2.44 17.85 24.90
C ALA A 12 3.89 17.38 24.67
N LYS A 13 4.81 17.71 25.59
CA LYS A 13 6.21 17.25 25.53
C LYS A 13 6.31 15.74 25.60
N ASN A 14 5.62 15.10 26.53
CA ASN A 14 5.63 13.65 26.69
C ASN A 14 4.98 12.95 25.48
N GLY A 15 3.87 13.50 24.96
CA GLY A 15 3.24 13.02 23.74
C GLY A 15 4.15 13.12 22.52
N ALA A 16 4.85 14.24 22.35
CA ALA A 16 5.83 14.43 21.28
C ALA A 16 7.00 13.44 21.40
N LEU A 17 7.52 13.24 22.63
CA LEU A 17 8.60 12.27 22.88
C LEU A 17 8.16 10.85 22.50
N LEU A 18 7.00 10.39 22.95
CA LEU A 18 6.46 9.07 22.63
C LEU A 18 6.27 8.89 21.11
N LEU A 19 5.76 9.91 20.43
CA LEU A 19 5.56 9.86 18.98
C LEU A 19 6.90 9.77 18.22
N VAL A 20 7.90 10.54 18.63
CA VAL A 20 9.24 10.48 18.04
C VAL A 20 9.87 9.11 18.26
N THR A 21 9.82 8.58 19.48
CA THR A 21 10.34 7.24 19.80
C THR A 21 9.63 6.16 18.97
N TYR A 22 8.30 6.22 18.88
CA TYR A 22 7.52 5.29 18.06
C TYR A 22 7.93 5.33 16.58
N CYS A 23 8.05 6.54 16.00
CA CYS A 23 8.48 6.70 14.61
C CYS A 23 9.89 6.14 14.37
N LEU A 24 10.85 6.39 15.28
CA LEU A 24 12.21 5.87 15.16
C LEU A 24 12.24 4.34 15.21
N VAL A 25 11.52 3.73 16.16
CA VAL A 25 11.42 2.27 16.27
C VAL A 25 10.77 1.68 15.02
N LEU A 26 9.66 2.26 14.56
CA LEU A 26 8.94 1.81 13.37
C LEU A 26 9.80 1.90 12.10
N TRP A 27 10.51 3.02 11.90
CA TRP A 27 11.39 3.22 10.75
C TRP A 27 12.62 2.32 10.79
N GLY A 28 13.21 2.14 11.97
CA GLY A 28 14.29 1.17 12.18
C GLY A 28 13.86 -0.24 11.81
N TYR A 29 12.69 -0.68 12.30
CA TYR A 29 12.13 -1.98 11.93
C TYR A 29 11.89 -2.09 10.42
N ARG A 30 11.27 -1.09 9.79
CA ARG A 30 10.95 -1.10 8.35
C ARG A 30 12.18 -1.16 7.46
N LEU A 31 13.28 -0.54 7.86
CA LEU A 31 14.52 -0.50 7.10
C LEU A 31 15.37 -1.75 7.28
N PHE A 32 15.49 -2.27 8.51
CA PHE A 32 16.46 -3.33 8.82
C PHE A 32 15.81 -4.70 9.02
N LEU A 33 14.72 -4.78 9.78
CA LEU A 33 14.16 -6.05 10.25
C LEU A 33 12.95 -6.54 9.43
N HIS A 34 12.30 -5.66 8.68
CA HIS A 34 11.14 -6.02 7.86
C HIS A 34 11.53 -7.02 6.77
N PRO A 35 10.71 -8.05 6.47
CA PRO A 35 11.04 -9.08 5.48
C PRO A 35 11.33 -8.53 4.07
N LEU A 36 10.80 -7.33 3.78
CA LEU A 36 11.04 -6.61 2.52
C LEU A 36 12.28 -5.67 2.55
N SER A 37 13.09 -5.66 3.62
CA SER A 37 14.28 -4.79 3.74
C SER A 37 15.31 -5.04 2.63
N LYS A 38 15.44 -6.32 2.22
CA LYS A 38 16.36 -6.78 1.16
C LYS A 38 16.07 -6.20 -0.23
N TYR A 39 14.86 -5.69 -0.46
CA TYR A 39 14.50 -5.15 -1.78
C TYR A 39 14.98 -3.70 -1.95
N PRO A 40 15.54 -3.35 -3.12
CA PRO A 40 15.96 -1.98 -3.41
C PRO A 40 14.75 -1.06 -3.58
N GLY A 41 14.94 0.24 -3.43
CA GLY A 41 13.87 1.22 -3.61
C GLY A 41 14.16 2.57 -2.95
N PRO A 42 13.37 3.62 -3.25
CA PRO A 42 13.52 4.93 -2.63
C PRO A 42 13.38 4.85 -1.10
N LEU A 43 14.27 5.50 -0.36
CA LEU A 43 14.27 5.43 1.11
C LEU A 43 12.94 5.87 1.73
N LEU A 44 12.37 6.99 1.25
CA LEU A 44 11.08 7.49 1.70
C LEU A 44 9.94 6.50 1.44
N ALA A 45 9.99 5.74 0.33
CA ALA A 45 9.01 4.71 0.01
C ALA A 45 9.08 3.53 0.99
N LYS A 46 10.28 3.17 1.45
CA LYS A 46 10.46 2.12 2.47
C LYS A 46 9.90 2.54 3.84
N LEU A 47 9.90 3.84 4.13
CA LEU A 47 9.48 4.39 5.41
C LEU A 47 7.98 4.63 5.50
N SER A 48 7.33 5.13 4.44
CA SER A 48 5.92 5.53 4.48
C SER A 48 5.25 5.52 3.10
N ASP A 49 3.95 5.19 3.08
CA ASP A 49 3.09 5.30 1.89
C ASP A 49 2.88 6.75 1.42
N ALA A 50 3.19 7.73 2.29
CA ALA A 50 3.16 9.15 1.94
C ALA A 50 4.04 9.48 0.71
N TYR A 51 5.11 8.71 0.47
CA TYR A 51 5.92 8.84 -0.73
C TYR A 51 5.08 8.64 -2.00
N ALA A 52 4.32 7.55 -2.08
CA ALA A 52 3.46 7.29 -3.23
C ALA A 52 2.32 8.31 -3.29
N GLY A 53 1.71 8.64 -2.15
CA GLY A 53 0.66 9.66 -2.04
C GLY A 53 1.08 11.01 -2.62
N TYR A 54 2.29 11.48 -2.33
CA TYR A 54 2.84 12.71 -2.90
C TYR A 54 2.86 12.69 -4.43
N PHE A 55 3.32 11.60 -5.05
CA PHE A 55 3.34 11.48 -6.52
C PHE A 55 1.95 11.25 -7.13
N VAL A 56 1.01 10.65 -6.38
CA VAL A 56 -0.39 10.52 -6.80
C VAL A 56 -1.05 11.89 -6.87
N LEU A 57 -0.89 12.72 -5.83
CA LEU A 57 -1.42 14.10 -5.81
C LEU A 57 -0.85 14.96 -6.95
N ARG A 58 0.37 14.65 -7.38
CA ARG A 58 1.04 15.29 -8.52
C ARG A 58 0.72 14.64 -9.86
N GLN A 59 -0.11 13.59 -9.89
CA GLN A 59 -0.47 12.79 -11.07
C GLN A 59 0.74 12.19 -11.81
N LYS A 60 1.85 11.97 -11.10
CA LYS A 60 3.14 11.52 -11.66
C LYS A 60 3.61 10.17 -11.11
N LEU A 61 2.77 9.45 -10.36
CA LEU A 61 3.14 8.17 -9.76
C LEU A 61 3.67 7.17 -10.80
N HIS A 62 2.98 6.99 -11.92
CA HIS A 62 3.39 6.06 -12.97
C HIS A 62 4.77 6.41 -13.56
N LEU A 63 5.07 7.69 -13.78
CA LEU A 63 6.39 8.15 -14.23
C LEU A 63 7.47 7.86 -13.18
N GLN A 64 7.15 8.09 -11.91
CA GLN A 64 8.08 7.83 -10.81
C GLN A 64 8.36 6.33 -10.64
N THR A 65 7.33 5.49 -10.79
CA THR A 65 7.47 4.03 -10.78
C THR A 65 8.35 3.56 -11.93
N SER A 66 8.13 4.08 -13.15
CA SER A 66 8.98 3.78 -14.31
C SER A 66 10.45 4.17 -14.08
N LYS A 67 10.70 5.39 -13.58
CA LYS A 67 12.05 5.83 -13.18
C LYS A 67 12.67 4.94 -12.11
N SER A 68 11.86 4.49 -11.17
CA SER A 68 12.33 3.60 -10.10
C SER A 68 12.72 2.23 -10.66
N HIS A 69 11.99 1.68 -11.62
CA HIS A 69 12.37 0.44 -12.30
C HIS A 69 13.66 0.59 -13.11
N MET A 70 13.85 1.72 -13.79
CA MET A 70 15.10 2.01 -14.50
C MET A 70 16.30 2.09 -13.54
N LYS A 71 16.10 2.53 -12.30
CA LYS A 71 17.18 2.69 -11.30
C LYS A 71 17.46 1.45 -10.45
N TYR A 72 16.40 0.77 -10.01
CA TYR A 72 16.48 -0.31 -9.01
C TYR A 72 16.23 -1.71 -9.58
N GLY A 73 15.84 -1.81 -10.86
CA GLY A 73 15.60 -3.06 -11.55
C GLY A 73 14.12 -3.48 -11.58
N THR A 74 13.89 -4.75 -11.90
CA THR A 74 12.56 -5.30 -12.18
C THR A 74 11.68 -5.47 -10.95
N VAL A 75 12.27 -5.54 -9.76
CA VAL A 75 11.54 -5.64 -8.49
C VAL A 75 12.05 -4.57 -7.53
N LEU A 76 11.15 -3.74 -7.03
CA LEU A 76 11.49 -2.67 -6.10
C LEU A 76 10.43 -2.51 -5.02
N ARG A 77 10.88 -2.02 -3.86
CA ARG A 77 10.01 -1.66 -2.74
C ARG A 77 9.50 -0.24 -2.92
N HIS A 78 8.18 -0.10 -3.08
CA HIS A 78 7.50 1.17 -3.32
C HIS A 78 6.55 1.56 -2.17
N GLY A 79 6.58 0.81 -1.07
CA GLY A 79 5.88 1.11 0.17
C GLY A 79 6.51 0.32 1.33
N PRO A 80 6.11 0.58 2.58
CA PRO A 80 6.58 -0.19 3.73
C PRO A 80 6.32 -1.69 3.57
N ASP A 81 5.18 -2.06 2.98
CA ASP A 81 4.65 -3.41 2.84
C ASP A 81 4.35 -3.77 1.37
N ARG A 82 4.91 -3.03 0.41
CA ARG A 82 4.57 -3.17 -1.02
C ARG A 82 5.78 -3.30 -1.92
N LEU A 83 5.72 -4.29 -2.82
CA LEU A 83 6.64 -4.46 -3.92
C LEU A 83 5.93 -4.15 -5.25
N ILE A 84 6.69 -3.61 -6.19
CA ILE A 84 6.26 -3.44 -7.58
C ILE A 84 7.15 -4.32 -8.45
N PHE A 85 6.51 -5.08 -9.34
CA PHE A 85 7.14 -6.03 -10.25
C PHE A 85 6.95 -5.57 -11.68
N ASN A 86 7.98 -5.74 -12.51
CA ASN A 86 7.97 -5.45 -13.93
C ASN A 86 8.53 -6.64 -14.73
N THR A 87 7.94 -7.82 -14.53
CA THR A 87 8.25 -9.03 -15.31
C THR A 87 6.98 -9.77 -15.70
N THR A 88 7.03 -10.50 -16.82
CA THR A 88 5.95 -11.37 -17.28
C THR A 88 5.73 -12.57 -16.36
N SER A 89 6.80 -13.09 -15.74
CA SER A 89 6.69 -14.16 -14.73
C SER A 89 5.87 -13.71 -13.53
N ALA A 90 6.16 -12.52 -12.98
CA ALA A 90 5.41 -11.98 -11.85
C ALA A 90 3.94 -11.73 -12.19
N LEU A 91 3.64 -11.34 -13.43
CA LEU A 91 2.25 -11.21 -13.90
C LEU A 91 1.52 -12.55 -13.77
N GLN A 92 2.12 -13.65 -14.24
CA GLN A 92 1.54 -14.98 -14.12
C GLN A 92 1.43 -15.42 -12.65
N ASP A 93 2.51 -15.26 -11.87
CA ASP A 93 2.58 -15.66 -10.46
C ASP A 93 1.60 -14.89 -9.55
N ILE A 94 1.21 -13.68 -9.93
CA ILE A 94 0.24 -12.85 -9.18
C ILE A 94 -1.18 -13.12 -9.65
N TYR A 95 -1.44 -13.08 -10.95
CA TYR A 95 -2.81 -13.13 -11.47
C TYR A 95 -3.36 -14.55 -11.67
N LEU A 96 -2.51 -15.56 -11.85
CA LEU A 96 -2.92 -16.96 -12.04
C LEU A 96 -2.77 -17.81 -10.76
N ASN A 97 -2.42 -17.19 -9.63
CA ASN A 97 -2.16 -17.89 -8.38
C ASN A 97 -3.34 -17.79 -7.41
N ASP A 98 -3.86 -18.94 -7.00
CA ASP A 98 -5.00 -19.01 -6.10
C ASP A 98 -4.71 -18.47 -4.69
N ARG A 99 -3.44 -18.45 -4.25
CA ARG A 99 -3.02 -17.94 -2.95
C ARG A 99 -2.91 -16.41 -2.87
N VAL A 100 -2.92 -15.72 -4.01
CA VAL A 100 -2.82 -14.25 -4.08
C VAL A 100 -4.21 -13.66 -4.26
N ALA A 101 -4.59 -12.73 -3.38
CA ALA A 101 -5.87 -12.02 -3.43
C ALA A 101 -5.66 -10.53 -3.70
N LYS A 102 -6.72 -9.85 -4.14
CA LYS A 102 -6.73 -8.39 -4.26
C LYS A 102 -6.50 -7.75 -2.88
N SER A 103 -5.83 -6.61 -2.87
CA SER A 103 -5.63 -5.82 -1.65
C SER A 103 -6.96 -5.32 -1.08
N PHE A 104 -7.02 -5.09 0.23
CA PHE A 104 -8.15 -4.44 0.91
C PHE A 104 -8.52 -3.08 0.29
N VAL A 105 -7.59 -2.43 -0.42
CA VAL A 105 -7.84 -1.15 -1.12
C VAL A 105 -8.98 -1.25 -2.14
N TYR A 106 -9.22 -2.43 -2.74
CA TYR A 106 -10.36 -2.64 -3.62
C TYR A 106 -11.69 -2.48 -2.88
N ASP A 107 -11.72 -2.75 -1.58
CA ASP A 107 -12.92 -2.60 -0.76
C ASP A 107 -13.35 -1.13 -0.60
N LEU A 108 -12.39 -0.21 -0.71
CA LEU A 108 -12.65 1.24 -0.65
C LEU A 108 -13.46 1.73 -1.86
N THR A 109 -13.55 0.94 -2.94
CA THR A 109 -14.36 1.26 -4.12
C THR A 109 -15.73 0.58 -4.09
N ARG A 110 -16.24 0.20 -2.90
CA ARG A 110 -17.62 -0.27 -2.74
C ARG A 110 -18.61 0.86 -2.98
N GLN A 111 -19.77 0.49 -3.51
CA GLN A 111 -20.88 1.42 -3.65
C GLN A 111 -21.44 1.78 -2.27
N ALA A 112 -22.07 2.95 -2.15
CA ALA A 112 -22.64 3.45 -0.89
C ALA A 112 -23.68 2.49 -0.27
N ASN A 113 -24.35 1.69 -1.10
CA ASN A 113 -25.30 0.65 -0.67
C ASN A 113 -24.63 -0.64 -0.16
N GLY A 114 -23.30 -0.66 -0.04
CA GLY A 114 -22.52 -1.82 0.43
C GLY A 114 -22.37 -2.95 -0.59
N THR A 115 -22.86 -2.77 -1.82
CA THR A 115 -22.81 -3.84 -2.83
C THR A 115 -21.42 -4.07 -3.40
N VAL A 116 -21.04 -5.33 -3.48
CA VAL A 116 -19.80 -5.80 -4.11
C VAL A 116 -20.07 -6.07 -5.59
N ASN A 117 -19.23 -5.53 -6.47
CA ASN A 117 -19.23 -5.76 -7.92
C ASN A 117 -18.05 -6.65 -8.33
N VAL A 118 -17.89 -6.94 -9.62
CA VAL A 118 -16.79 -7.79 -10.12
C VAL A 118 -15.42 -7.14 -9.88
N PHE A 119 -15.34 -5.81 -9.98
CA PHE A 119 -14.07 -5.09 -9.81
C PHE A 119 -13.56 -5.16 -8.36
N ASN A 120 -14.43 -4.88 -7.39
CA ASN A 120 -14.05 -4.78 -5.98
C ASN A 120 -14.16 -6.08 -5.18
N ALA A 121 -14.70 -7.17 -5.75
CA ALA A 121 -14.71 -8.47 -5.08
C ALA A 121 -13.28 -8.97 -4.82
N ILE A 122 -12.90 -9.00 -3.54
CA ILE A 122 -11.64 -9.56 -3.03
C ILE A 122 -11.73 -11.08 -2.90
N ASP A 123 -12.83 -11.57 -2.35
CA ASP A 123 -13.14 -13.00 -2.25
C ASP A 123 -13.29 -13.60 -3.66
N LYS A 124 -12.54 -14.69 -3.91
CA LYS A 124 -12.47 -15.33 -5.23
C LYS A 124 -13.75 -16.06 -5.62
N ASP A 125 -14.48 -16.63 -4.67
CA ASP A 125 -15.73 -17.33 -4.95
C ASP A 125 -16.85 -16.34 -5.28
N VAL A 126 -16.90 -15.22 -4.54
CA VAL A 126 -17.80 -14.10 -4.86
C VAL A 126 -17.47 -13.52 -6.23
N HIS A 127 -16.19 -13.29 -6.51
CA HIS A 127 -15.73 -12.81 -7.81
C HIS A 127 -16.10 -13.78 -8.94
N ARG A 128 -15.82 -15.08 -8.78
CA ARG A 128 -16.13 -16.14 -9.76
C ARG A 128 -17.63 -16.20 -10.07
N ARG A 129 -18.48 -16.18 -9.04
CA ARG A 129 -19.95 -16.18 -9.20
C ARG A 129 -20.42 -14.97 -9.99
N LYS A 130 -19.96 -13.76 -9.63
CA LYS A 130 -20.36 -12.52 -10.32
C LYS A 130 -19.82 -12.45 -11.75
N ARG A 131 -18.56 -12.86 -11.98
CA ARG A 131 -17.94 -12.88 -13.30
C ARG A 131 -18.66 -13.83 -14.26
N ARG A 132 -19.17 -14.97 -13.77
CA ARG A 132 -19.98 -15.91 -14.56
C ARG A 132 -21.29 -15.28 -15.05
N LEU A 133 -21.95 -14.50 -14.19
CA LEU A 133 -23.19 -13.80 -14.56
C LEU A 133 -22.92 -12.73 -15.62
N VAL A 134 -21.94 -11.85 -15.39
CA VAL A 134 -21.56 -10.81 -16.36
C VAL A 134 -21.05 -11.40 -17.66
N GLY A 135 -20.28 -12.49 -17.60
CA GLY A 135 -19.75 -13.19 -18.77
C GLY A 135 -20.83 -13.62 -19.75
N ARG A 136 -21.97 -14.11 -19.26
CA ARG A 136 -23.10 -14.51 -20.11
C ARG A 136 -23.69 -13.37 -20.93
N ALA A 137 -23.60 -12.14 -20.43
CA ALA A 137 -24.18 -10.97 -21.11
C ALA A 137 -23.24 -10.36 -22.16
N ILE A 138 -21.95 -10.70 -22.12
CA ILE A 138 -20.91 -10.14 -23.02
C ILE A 138 -20.35 -11.17 -24.00
N THR A 139 -20.91 -12.38 -24.00
CA THR A 139 -20.53 -13.44 -24.95
C THR A 139 -21.62 -13.46 -26.02
N GLU A 140 -21.26 -13.09 -27.26
CA GLU A 140 -22.09 -13.36 -28.44
C GLU A 140 -22.06 -14.85 -28.80
#